data_AF-E6VAV5-F1
#
_entry.id   AF-E6VAV5-F1
#
_cell.length_a   1.000
_cell.length_b   1.000
_cell.length_c   1.000
_cell.angle_alpha   90.00
_cell.angle_beta   90.00
_cell.angle_gamma   90.00
#
_symmetry.space_group_name_H-M   'P 1'
#
loop_
_entity.id
_entity.type
_entity.pdbx_description
1 polymer ?
#
loop_
_entity_poly.entity_id
_entity_poly.type
_entity_poly.pdbx_seq_one_letter_code
_entity_poly.pdbx_strand_id
1 'polypeptide(L)'
;MMNFILRVILLLLGLVFAASLAVAVMLLAAVWGVRYAWGRLTGKPVTPWMTSMGGRFNPRSGFDRFRNAAKPAEPTAADVVSARARGESVRSPMALGGRADDVTDVRARPVRGD
;
A
#
# COMPACT_ATOMS: atom_id res chain seq x y z
N MET A 1 -42.21 23.55 -38.99
CA MET A 1 -42.54 22.14 -38.71
C MET A 1 -41.29 21.30 -38.42
N MET A 2 -40.26 21.33 -39.29
CA MET A 2 -39.03 20.52 -39.15
C MET A 2 -38.27 20.72 -37.82
N ASN A 3 -38.10 21.98 -37.36
CA ASN A 3 -37.44 22.26 -36.08
C ASN A 3 -38.19 21.68 -34.87
N PHE A 4 -39.52 21.59 -34.94
CA PHE A 4 -40.31 21.00 -33.86
C PHE A 4 -40.10 19.49 -33.81
N ILE A 5 -40.14 18.84 -34.97
CA ILE A 5 -39.88 17.39 -35.10
C ILE A 5 -38.47 17.05 -34.61
N LEU A 6 -37.46 17.82 -35.02
CA LEU A 6 -36.07 17.62 -34.57
C LEU A 6 -35.93 17.77 -33.05
N ARG A 7 -36.60 18.76 -32.43
CA ARG A 7 -36.59 18.92 -30.96
C ARG A 7 -37.21 17.72 -30.25
N VAL A 8 -38.34 17.23 -30.76
CA VAL A 8 -39.01 16.05 -30.19
C VAL A 8 -38.14 14.80 -30.32
N ILE A 9 -37.52 14.59 -31.49
CA ILE A 9 -36.61 13.46 -31.70
C ILE A 9 -35.41 13.54 -30.76
N LEU A 10 -34.78 14.71 -30.63
CA LEU A 10 -33.65 14.90 -29.72
C LEU A 10 -34.05 14.69 -28.26
N LEU A 11 -35.25 15.12 -27.86
CA LEU A 11 -35.79 14.85 -26.53
C LEU A 11 -35.96 13.35 -26.31
N LEU A 12 -36.60 12.64 -27.25
CA LEU A 12 -36.80 11.20 -27.16
C LEU A 12 -35.46 10.45 -27.12
N LEU A 13 -34.49 10.84 -27.93
CA LEU A 13 -33.16 10.24 -27.94
C LEU A 13 -32.45 10.45 -26.60
N GLY A 14 -32.51 11.67 -26.06
CA GLY A 14 -31.98 11.99 -24.73
C GLY A 14 -32.68 11.20 -23.63
N LEU A 15 -34.00 11.03 -23.73
CA LEU A 15 -34.79 10.26 -22.77
C LEU A 15 -34.43 8.77 -22.79
N VAL A 16 -34.32 8.18 -23.99
CA VAL A 16 -33.87 6.80 -24.17
C VAL A 16 -32.45 6.61 -23.63
N PHE A 17 -31.55 7.56 -23.89
CA PHE A 17 -30.20 7.53 -23.36
C PHE A 17 -30.18 7.60 -21.83
N ALA A 18 -30.94 8.51 -21.23
CA ALA A 18 -31.05 8.64 -19.78
C ALA A 18 -31.65 7.38 -19.13
N ALA A 19 -32.71 6.82 -19.74
CA ALA A 19 -33.32 5.57 -19.29
C ALA A 19 -32.32 4.40 -19.35
N SER A 20 -31.55 4.29 -20.44
CA SER A 20 -30.48 3.31 -20.58
C SER A 20 -29.43 3.44 -19.47
N LEU A 21 -28.97 4.65 -19.18
CA LEU A 21 -28.03 4.91 -18.08
C LEU A 21 -28.63 4.52 -16.72
N ALA A 22 -29.89 4.87 -16.48
CA ALA A 22 -30.58 4.53 -15.24
C ALA A 22 -30.65 3.00 -15.06
N VAL A 23 -30.99 2.27 -16.11
CA VAL A 23 -30.98 0.79 -16.10
C VAL A 23 -29.57 0.26 -15.84
N ALA A 24 -28.54 0.80 -16.50
CA ALA A 24 -27.16 0.38 -16.28
C ALA A 24 -26.72 0.57 -14.81
N VAL A 25 -27.04 1.71 -14.20
CA VAL A 25 -26.75 1.99 -12.78
C VAL A 25 -27.55 1.05 -11.87
N MET A 26 -28.82 0.78 -12.19
CA MET A 26 -29.67 -0.11 -11.42
C MET A 26 -29.17 -1.56 -11.46
N LEU A 27 -28.71 -2.03 -12.61
CA LEU A 27 -28.05 -3.33 -12.77
C LEU A 27 -26.74 -3.38 -11.98
N LEU A 28 -25.92 -2.34 -12.07
CA LEU A 28 -24.68 -2.25 -11.29
C LEU A 28 -25.00 -2.32 -9.79
N ALA A 29 -25.94 -1.52 -9.31
CA ALA A 29 -26.38 -1.54 -7.92
C ALA A 29 -26.90 -2.91 -7.50
N ALA A 30 -27.66 -3.60 -8.35
CA ALA A 30 -28.15 -4.96 -8.08
C ALA A 30 -26.98 -5.96 -7.94
N VAL A 31 -26.02 -5.94 -8.88
CA VAL A 31 -24.83 -6.79 -8.82
C VAL A 31 -24.04 -6.55 -7.53
N TRP A 32 -23.84 -5.28 -7.16
CA TRP A 32 -23.15 -4.91 -5.93
C TRP A 32 -23.95 -5.30 -4.67
N GLY A 33 -25.27 -5.11 -4.68
CA GLY A 33 -26.16 -5.49 -3.59
C GLY A 33 -26.15 -6.99 -3.34
N VAL A 34 -26.28 -7.80 -4.40
CA VAL A 34 -26.15 -9.26 -4.33
C VAL A 34 -24.77 -9.65 -3.82
N ARG A 35 -23.71 -9.01 -4.31
CA ARG A 35 -22.34 -9.30 -3.89
C ARG A 35 -22.09 -9.00 -2.41
N TYR A 36 -22.66 -7.91 -1.90
CA TYR A 36 -22.58 -7.53 -0.49
C TYR A 36 -23.43 -8.47 0.38
N ALA A 37 -24.66 -8.75 -0.04
CA ALA A 37 -25.55 -9.70 0.62
C ALA A 37 -24.94 -11.10 0.69
N TRP A 38 -24.20 -11.53 -0.35
CA TRP A 38 -23.45 -12.78 -0.34
C TRP A 38 -22.40 -12.84 0.76
N GLY A 39 -21.65 -11.76 0.98
CA GLY A 39 -20.69 -11.68 2.08
C GLY A 39 -21.37 -11.80 3.45
N ARG A 40 -22.56 -11.21 3.59
CA ARG A 40 -23.37 -11.30 4.81
C ARG A 40 -23.96 -12.71 5.01
N LEU A 41 -24.44 -13.36 3.94
CA LEU A 41 -25.07 -14.68 3.99
C LEU A 41 -24.05 -15.81 4.18
N THR A 42 -22.87 -15.72 3.56
CA THR A 42 -21.86 -16.80 3.64
C THR A 42 -20.81 -16.59 4.73
N GLY A 43 -20.79 -15.42 5.40
CA GLY A 43 -19.78 -15.08 6.41
C GLY A 43 -18.34 -15.02 5.87
N LYS A 44 -18.15 -15.23 4.57
CA LYS A 44 -16.85 -15.20 3.90
C LYS A 44 -16.63 -13.78 3.37
N PRO A 45 -15.45 -13.17 3.60
CA PRO A 45 -15.17 -11.83 3.12
C PRO A 45 -15.30 -11.78 1.60
N VAL A 46 -15.91 -10.70 1.13
CA VAL A 46 -16.07 -10.39 -0.29
C VAL A 46 -14.68 -10.22 -0.89
N THR A 47 -14.13 -11.26 -1.52
CA THR A 47 -12.88 -11.20 -2.29
C THR A 47 -12.94 -10.07 -3.33
N PRO A 48 -12.00 -9.11 -3.29
CA PRO A 48 -11.90 -8.04 -4.28
C PRO A 48 -11.60 -8.61 -5.66
N TRP A 49 -12.23 -8.06 -6.72
CA TRP A 49 -11.93 -8.46 -8.11
C TRP A 49 -10.47 -8.18 -8.52
N MET A 50 -9.78 -7.27 -7.83
CA MET A 50 -8.34 -7.06 -7.99
C MET A 50 -7.52 -8.33 -7.70
N THR A 51 -8.02 -9.22 -6.84
CA THR A 51 -7.36 -10.50 -6.55
C THR A 51 -7.54 -11.51 -7.70
N SER A 52 -8.66 -11.45 -8.44
CA SER A 52 -8.96 -12.39 -9.53
C SER A 52 -8.44 -11.94 -10.90
N MET A 53 -8.30 -10.63 -11.17
CA MET A 53 -7.87 -10.11 -12.48
C MET A 53 -6.34 -10.09 -12.67
N GLY A 54 -5.57 -10.40 -11.62
CA GLY A 54 -4.11 -10.40 -11.66
C GLY A 54 -3.55 -9.96 -10.32
N GLY A 55 -3.65 -10.82 -9.31
CA GLY A 55 -3.29 -10.57 -7.92
C GLY A 55 -1.79 -10.34 -7.63
N ARG A 56 -1.09 -9.57 -8.47
CA ARG A 56 0.34 -9.27 -8.29
C ARG A 56 0.59 -8.04 -7.43
N PHE A 57 -0.40 -7.16 -7.30
CA PHE A 57 -0.29 -5.94 -6.50
C PHE A 57 -1.00 -6.14 -5.16
N ASN A 58 -0.27 -6.69 -4.18
CA ASN A 58 -0.67 -6.59 -2.77
C ASN A 58 -0.11 -5.27 -2.21
N PRO A 59 -0.90 -4.18 -2.10
CA PRO A 59 -0.39 -2.90 -1.61
C PRO A 59 0.12 -2.96 -0.17
N ARG A 60 -0.28 -3.98 0.61
CA ARG A 60 0.22 -4.19 1.98
C ARG A 60 1.63 -4.78 2.01
N SER A 61 2.07 -5.47 0.95
CA SER A 61 3.40 -6.11 0.93
C SER A 61 4.54 -5.10 1.01
N GLY A 62 4.37 -3.90 0.43
CA GLY A 62 5.34 -2.81 0.51
C GLY A 62 5.51 -2.31 1.96
N PHE A 63 4.40 -2.06 2.65
CA PHE A 63 4.39 -1.63 4.05
C PHE A 63 4.88 -2.72 5.01
N ASP A 64 4.53 -3.97 4.77
CA ASP A 64 4.99 -5.10 5.59
C ASP A 64 6.52 -5.26 5.50
N ARG A 65 7.15 -4.97 4.35
CA ARG A 65 8.62 -4.97 4.24
C ARG A 65 9.28 -3.90 5.11
N PHE A 66 8.78 -2.67 5.11
CA PHE A 66 9.32 -1.61 5.98
C PHE A 66 9.07 -1.91 7.46
N ARG A 67 7.89 -2.42 7.80
CA ARG A 67 7.55 -2.81 9.17
C ARG A 67 8.42 -3.95 9.69
N ASN A 68 8.72 -4.94 8.84
CA ASN A 68 9.60 -6.05 9.19
C ASN A 68 11.07 -5.63 9.22
N ALA A 69 11.50 -4.70 8.37
CA ALA A 69 12.84 -4.11 8.43
C ALA A 69 13.05 -3.23 9.67
N ALA A 70 11.97 -2.65 10.22
CA ALA A 70 11.99 -1.93 11.49
C ALA A 70 12.02 -2.84 12.72
N LYS A 71 11.84 -4.16 12.57
CA LYS A 71 12.08 -5.10 13.66
C LYS A 71 13.59 -5.31 13.79
N PRO A 72 14.17 -5.18 15.00
CA PRO A 72 15.57 -5.51 15.22
C PRO A 72 15.84 -6.93 14.70
N ALA A 73 16.83 -7.06 13.81
CA ALA A 73 17.22 -8.35 13.28
C ALA A 73 17.61 -9.26 14.44
N GLU A 74 17.10 -10.49 14.44
CA GLU A 74 17.46 -11.48 15.45
C GLU A 74 18.96 -11.78 15.31
N PRO A 75 19.75 -11.72 16.41
CA PRO A 75 21.19 -11.85 16.34
C PRO A 75 21.57 -13.20 15.71
N THR A 76 22.40 -13.16 14.68
CA THR A 76 22.81 -14.37 13.98
C THR A 76 23.75 -15.20 14.87
N ALA A 77 23.86 -16.51 14.61
CA ALA A 77 24.76 -17.37 15.38
C ALA A 77 26.22 -16.87 15.35
N ALA A 78 26.63 -16.20 14.26
CA ALA A 78 27.95 -15.57 14.15
C ALA A 78 28.12 -14.36 15.07
N ASP A 79 27.06 -13.57 15.27
CA ASP A 79 27.07 -12.43 16.21
C ASP A 79 27.15 -12.92 17.66
N VAL A 80 26.46 -14.02 17.98
CA VAL A 80 26.51 -14.67 19.30
C VAL A 80 27.90 -15.21 19.61
N VAL A 81 28.54 -15.87 18.63
CA VAL A 81 29.91 -16.39 18.78
C VAL A 81 30.92 -15.25 18.92
N SER A 82 30.79 -14.20 18.11
CA SER A 82 31.65 -13.01 18.17
C SER A 82 31.52 -12.23 19.48
N ALA A 83 30.31 -12.12 20.03
CA ALA A 83 30.07 -11.49 21.33
C ALA A 83 30.68 -12.32 22.47
N ARG A 84 30.53 -13.65 22.40
CA ARG A 84 31.12 -14.56 23.39
C ARG A 84 32.65 -14.55 23.38
N ALA A 85 33.26 -14.45 22.20
CA ALA A 85 34.71 -14.33 22.05
C ALA A 85 35.26 -13.02 22.65
N ARG A 86 34.44 -11.95 22.66
CA ARG A 86 34.77 -10.66 23.31
C ARG A 86 34.44 -10.62 24.81
N GLY A 87 33.90 -11.70 25.38
CA GLY A 87 33.55 -11.79 26.80
C GLY A 87 32.25 -11.08 27.19
N GLU A 88 31.43 -10.65 26.22
CA GLU A 88 30.13 -10.01 26.48
C GLU A 88 29.03 -11.07 26.64
N SER A 89 28.24 -10.99 27.71
CA SER A 89 27.08 -11.87 27.90
C SER A 89 25.94 -11.42 26.99
N VAL A 90 25.49 -12.30 26.09
CA VAL A 90 24.39 -12.04 25.14
C VAL A 90 23.06 -12.03 25.89
N ARG A 91 22.78 -10.95 26.61
CA ARG A 91 21.43 -10.54 27.00
C ARG A 91 21.20 -9.18 26.40
N SER A 92 20.67 -9.20 25.17
CA SER A 92 20.30 -8.03 24.37
C SER A 92 21.46 -7.10 24.04
N PRO A 93 22.01 -7.14 22.82
CA PRO A 93 22.83 -6.03 22.37
C PRO A 93 21.91 -4.82 22.25
N MET A 94 22.19 -3.78 23.03
CA MET A 94 21.66 -2.45 22.76
C MET A 94 21.85 -2.14 21.27
N ALA A 95 20.82 -1.54 20.67
CA ALA A 95 20.88 -1.01 19.33
C ALA A 95 22.22 -0.30 19.11
N LEU A 96 22.94 -0.66 18.05
CA LEU A 96 23.98 0.18 17.49
C LEU A 96 23.33 1.49 16.99
N GLY A 97 22.96 2.37 17.92
CA GLY A 97 23.28 3.77 17.77
C GLY A 97 24.81 3.81 17.85
N GLY A 98 25.45 3.95 16.69
CA GLY A 98 26.90 4.04 16.59
C GLY A 98 27.41 5.01 17.66
N ARG A 99 28.40 4.54 18.41
CA ARG A 99 29.16 5.32 19.38
C ARG A 99 29.51 6.67 18.76
N ALA A 100 28.86 7.73 19.23
CA ALA A 100 29.03 9.10 18.76
C ALA A 100 30.40 9.69 19.14
N ASP A 101 31.28 8.90 19.77
CA ASP A 101 32.56 9.36 20.32
C ASP A 101 33.76 9.14 19.38
N ASP A 102 33.53 8.65 18.15
CA ASP A 102 34.60 8.47 17.14
C ASP A 102 34.54 9.55 16.04
N VAL A 103 34.17 10.78 16.44
CA VAL A 103 34.27 11.97 15.59
C VAL A 103 35.65 12.57 15.79
N THR A 104 36.57 12.22 14.89
CA THR A 104 37.87 12.86 14.79
C THR A 104 37.67 14.29 14.27
N ASP A 105 37.77 15.30 15.12
CA ASP A 105 37.69 16.70 14.71
C ASP A 105 38.80 17.05 13.72
N VAL A 106 38.42 17.30 12.46
CA VAL A 106 39.37 17.73 11.43
C VAL A 106 39.54 19.24 11.52
N ARG A 107 40.71 19.70 11.96
CA ARG A 107 41.08 21.13 11.93
C ARG A 107 41.41 21.55 10.50
N ALA A 108 40.79 22.65 10.04
CA ALA A 108 41.11 23.23 8.74
C ALA A 108 42.58 23.66 8.65
N ARG A 109 43.24 23.30 7.56
CA ARG A 109 44.63 23.69 7.25
C ARG A 109 44.68 25.20 7.03
N PRO A 110 45.49 25.98 7.78
CA PRO A 110 45.61 27.41 7.53
C PRO A 110 46.18 27.65 6.13
N VAL A 111 45.52 28.50 5.36
CA VAL A 111 46.02 28.97 4.07
C VAL A 111 47.22 29.85 4.36
N ARG A 112 48.41 29.41 3.94
CA ARG A 112 49.63 30.19 4.01
C ARG A 112 49.49 31.33 2.98
N GLY A 113 49.07 32.50 3.46
CA GLY A 113 49.17 33.75 2.73
C GLY A 113 50.60 34.27 2.80
N ASP A 114 51.04 34.87 1.69
CA ASP A 114 52.36 35.44 1.45
C ASP A 114 52.78 36.53 2.44
#